data_AF-A0A955QF77-F1
#
_entry.id   AF-A0A955QF77-F1
#
_cell.length_a   1.000
_cell.length_b   1.000
_cell.length_c   1.000
_cell.angle_alpha   90.00
_cell.angle_beta   90.00
_cell.angle_gamma   90.00
#
_symmetry.space_group_name_H-M   'P 1'
#
loop_
_entity.id
_entity.type
_entity.pdbx_description
1 polymer ?
#
loop_
_entity_poly.entity_id
_entity_poly.type
_entity_poly.pdbx_seq_one_letter_code
_entity_poly.pdbx_strand_id
1 'polypeptide(L)'
;MRARDSHQTEERGGGFCPEVPLNWMDERTYPSSSSLNDTFWRWEFLRRRADYRKDWEKYHLQTYEYDLACAQNPAYPTRYNKPVFSPDHPAFKARMPDALAKYHLSGLPNPAIAKPWMLSFDSDYGRIYFGQGPDWRAGGEEVSLCLSEWKVAVVFDLKRPLSAQMNKVKADLLEWQSHQVGRKLERRKCRDEWPLYLRILDAVGLGAPYAEIGRILFPNQDHETAKARVEQLHKQATQISRHFPIS
;
A
#
# COMPACT_ATOMS: atom_id res chain seq x y z
N MET A 1 8.05 44.28 30.08
CA MET A 1 6.87 43.39 30.10
C MET A 1 6.12 43.57 28.78
N ARG A 2 6.27 42.64 27.83
CA ARG A 2 5.46 42.60 26.60
C ARG A 2 4.75 41.26 26.57
N ALA A 3 3.42 41.31 26.57
CA ALA A 3 2.55 40.14 26.45
C ALA A 3 2.80 39.48 25.08
N ARG A 4 2.96 38.16 25.07
CA ARG A 4 3.00 37.35 23.85
C ARG A 4 1.56 36.98 23.52
N ASP A 5 1.07 37.50 22.40
CA ASP A 5 -0.22 37.11 21.83
C ASP A 5 -0.18 35.63 21.45
N SER A 6 -1.08 34.87 22.08
CA SER A 6 -1.37 33.48 21.80
C SER A 6 -2.08 33.39 20.44
N HIS A 7 -1.35 33.00 19.40
CA HIS A 7 -1.95 32.55 18.15
C HIS A 7 -2.77 31.28 18.43
N GLN A 8 -4.09 31.45 18.57
CA GLN A 8 -5.06 30.38 18.41
C GLN A 8 -5.02 29.93 16.94
N THR A 9 -4.35 28.81 16.70
CA THR A 9 -4.49 28.06 15.45
C THR A 9 -5.94 27.59 15.37
N GLU A 10 -6.70 28.16 14.44
CA GLU A 10 -8.02 27.65 14.04
C GLU A 10 -7.85 26.20 13.59
N GLU A 11 -8.15 25.27 14.50
CA GLU A 11 -8.49 23.90 14.14
C GLU A 11 -9.75 23.97 13.29
N ARG A 12 -9.60 24.05 11.96
CA ARG A 12 -10.65 23.68 11.03
C ARG A 12 -10.93 22.20 11.27
N GLY A 13 -11.81 21.93 12.23
CA GLY A 13 -12.42 20.65 12.45
C GLY A 13 -13.16 20.25 11.18
N GLY A 14 -12.43 19.63 10.26
CA GLY A 14 -13.02 18.88 9.17
C GLY A 14 -13.91 17.85 9.82
N GLY A 15 -15.22 18.09 9.76
CA GLY A 15 -16.21 17.22 10.36
C GLY A 15 -15.91 15.80 9.97
N PHE A 16 -15.64 14.97 10.97
CA PHE A 16 -15.51 13.53 10.81
C PHE A 16 -16.86 13.05 10.26
N CYS A 17 -16.98 12.88 8.95
CA CYS A 17 -18.14 12.22 8.38
C CYS A 17 -18.12 10.80 8.95
N PRO A 18 -19.12 10.40 9.76
CA PRO A 18 -19.17 9.04 10.26
C PRO A 18 -19.14 8.11 9.06
N GLU A 19 -18.12 7.25 9.03
CA GLU A 19 -17.86 6.34 7.92
C GLU A 19 -19.09 5.44 7.77
N VAL A 20 -19.81 5.57 6.64
CA VAL A 20 -20.97 4.72 6.37
C VAL A 20 -20.47 3.27 6.36
N PRO A 21 -21.06 2.36 7.14
CA PRO A 21 -20.64 0.96 7.15
C PRO A 21 -20.60 0.42 5.73
N LEU A 22 -19.47 -0.17 5.33
CA LEU A 22 -19.30 -0.74 4.01
C LEU A 22 -20.35 -1.82 3.78
N ASN A 23 -21.18 -1.63 2.75
CA ASN A 23 -22.16 -2.60 2.32
C ASN A 23 -21.79 -3.06 0.92
N TRP A 24 -21.22 -4.26 0.79
CA TRP A 24 -20.80 -4.81 -0.50
C TRP A 24 -21.94 -4.93 -1.53
N MET A 25 -23.19 -4.94 -1.07
CA MET A 25 -24.36 -4.93 -1.95
C MET A 25 -24.65 -3.54 -2.53
N ASP A 26 -24.25 -2.46 -1.86
CA ASP A 26 -24.46 -1.08 -2.30
C ASP A 26 -23.17 -0.47 -2.88
N GLU A 27 -23.15 -0.32 -4.20
CA GLU A 27 -22.03 0.27 -4.94
C GLU A 27 -21.64 1.67 -4.45
N ARG A 28 -22.59 2.45 -3.94
CA ARG A 28 -22.36 3.84 -3.51
C ARG A 28 -21.48 3.93 -2.25
N THR A 29 -21.31 2.83 -1.53
CA THR A 29 -20.41 2.75 -0.37
C THR A 29 -18.94 2.58 -0.78
N TYR A 30 -18.66 2.43 -2.08
CA TYR A 30 -17.32 2.25 -2.62
C TYR A 30 -16.85 3.50 -3.38
N PRO A 31 -15.53 3.77 -3.41
CA PRO A 31 -14.97 4.85 -4.21
C PRO A 31 -15.27 4.63 -5.71
N SER A 32 -15.60 5.68 -6.45
CA SER A 32 -15.70 5.62 -7.91
C SER A 32 -14.30 5.47 -8.54
N SER A 33 -14.21 4.89 -9.74
CA SER A 33 -12.93 4.60 -10.43
C SER A 33 -12.00 5.82 -10.56
N SER A 34 -12.57 7.03 -10.61
CA SER A 34 -11.86 8.30 -10.71
C SER A 34 -11.65 9.03 -9.38
N SER A 35 -12.28 8.61 -8.28
CA SER A 35 -12.24 9.34 -7.01
C SER A 35 -10.92 9.23 -6.24
N LEU A 36 -10.13 8.19 -6.51
CA LEU A 36 -8.86 7.92 -5.82
C LEU A 36 -7.68 7.89 -6.80
N ASN A 37 -6.52 8.31 -6.30
CA ASN A 37 -5.24 8.10 -6.99
C ASN A 37 -4.71 6.67 -6.78
N ASP A 38 -3.63 6.30 -7.46
CA ASP A 38 -3.04 4.95 -7.34
C ASP A 38 -2.67 4.57 -5.91
N THR A 39 -2.14 5.52 -5.13
CA THR A 39 -1.78 5.30 -3.72
C THR A 39 -2.98 4.87 -2.88
N PHE A 40 -4.10 5.58 -2.98
CA PHE A 40 -5.30 5.23 -2.22
C PHE A 40 -6.02 4.00 -2.79
N TRP A 41 -5.93 3.74 -4.08
CA TRP A 41 -6.41 2.46 -4.61
C TRP A 41 -5.60 1.28 -4.08
N ARG A 42 -4.26 1.39 -4.07
CA ARG A 42 -3.38 0.39 -3.47
C ARG A 42 -3.74 0.14 -2.01
N TRP A 43 -4.06 1.20 -1.28
CA TRP A 43 -4.53 1.13 0.10
C TRP A 43 -5.85 0.37 0.25
N GLU A 44 -6.86 0.68 -0.57
CA GLU A 44 -8.17 0.01 -0.50
C GLU A 44 -8.04 -1.50 -0.67
N PHE A 45 -7.16 -1.96 -1.57
CA PHE A 45 -6.89 -3.39 -1.72
C PHE A 45 -6.07 -3.96 -0.56
N LEU A 46 -5.04 -3.26 -0.10
CA LEU A 46 -4.16 -3.73 0.98
C LEU A 46 -4.92 -3.87 2.31
N ARG A 47 -5.70 -2.86 2.72
CA ARG A 47 -6.41 -2.83 4.01
C ARG A 47 -7.50 -3.89 4.16
N ARG A 48 -7.90 -4.53 3.06
CA ARG A 48 -8.84 -5.66 3.02
C ARG A 48 -8.18 -7.03 3.15
N ARG A 49 -6.86 -7.11 3.05
CA ARG A 49 -6.17 -8.40 3.21
C ARG A 49 -6.21 -8.86 4.66
N ALA A 50 -6.57 -10.12 4.87
CA ALA A 50 -6.65 -10.73 6.19
C ALA A 50 -5.29 -10.75 6.92
N ASP A 51 -4.19 -10.97 6.18
CA ASP A 51 -2.84 -10.96 6.76
C ASP A 51 -2.42 -9.56 7.24
N TYR A 52 -2.77 -8.51 6.49
CA TYR A 52 -2.53 -7.12 6.89
C TYR A 52 -3.31 -6.76 8.17
N ARG A 53 -4.60 -7.09 8.24
CA ARG A 53 -5.44 -6.82 9.42
C ARG A 53 -4.90 -7.54 10.66
N LYS A 54 -4.54 -8.81 10.51
CA LYS A 54 -3.96 -9.61 11.60
C LYS A 54 -2.63 -9.04 12.10
N ASP A 55 -1.76 -8.59 11.19
CA ASP A 55 -0.51 -7.95 11.60
C ASP A 55 -0.79 -6.62 12.31
N TRP A 56 -1.71 -5.80 11.80
CA TRP A 56 -2.07 -4.55 12.47
C TRP A 56 -2.60 -4.80 13.89
N GLU A 57 -3.56 -5.73 14.05
CA GLU A 57 -4.10 -6.15 15.34
C GLU A 57 -3.00 -6.60 16.30
N LYS A 58 -2.02 -7.35 15.80
CA LYS A 58 -0.88 -7.83 16.58
C LYS A 58 0.03 -6.71 17.11
N TYR A 59 0.28 -5.66 16.32
CA TYR A 59 1.34 -4.68 16.61
C TYR A 59 0.85 -3.32 17.13
N HIS A 60 -0.42 -2.95 16.94
CA HIS A 60 -0.89 -1.58 17.22
C HIS A 60 -0.83 -1.21 18.71
N LEU A 61 -1.33 -2.05 19.63
CA LEU A 61 -1.33 -1.74 21.07
C LEU A 61 0.08 -1.56 21.62
N GLN A 62 0.98 -2.50 21.34
CA GLN A 62 2.38 -2.43 21.77
C GLN A 62 3.07 -1.16 21.24
N THR A 63 2.77 -0.76 20.00
CA THR A 63 3.31 0.48 19.43
C THR A 63 2.80 1.70 20.21
N TYR A 64 1.50 1.76 20.48
CA TYR A 64 0.88 2.86 21.20
C TYR A 64 1.40 2.97 22.65
N GLU A 65 1.48 1.86 23.37
CA GLU A 65 2.00 1.81 24.74
C GLU A 65 3.46 2.26 24.81
N TYR A 66 4.30 1.84 23.87
CA TYR A 66 5.67 2.30 23.78
C TYR A 66 5.75 3.81 23.51
N ASP A 67 4.94 4.32 22.58
CA ASP A 67 4.94 5.74 22.22
C ASP A 67 4.49 6.59 23.42
N LEU A 68 3.48 6.12 24.17
CA LEU A 68 3.02 6.74 25.40
C LEU A 68 4.09 6.74 26.49
N ALA A 69 4.77 5.61 26.70
CA ALA A 69 5.87 5.50 27.66
C ALA A 69 7.04 6.42 27.31
N CYS A 70 7.39 6.54 26.02
CA CYS A 70 8.43 7.47 25.56
C CYS A 70 8.03 8.93 25.80
N ALA A 71 6.78 9.30 25.54
CA ALA A 71 6.29 10.65 25.76
C ALA A 71 6.24 11.05 27.25
N GLN A 72 6.06 10.07 28.15
CA GLN A 72 6.04 10.29 29.59
C GLN A 72 7.45 10.29 30.22
N ASN A 73 8.47 9.81 29.51
CA ASN A 73 9.82 9.71 30.04
C ASN A 73 10.58 11.05 29.97
N PRO A 74 10.91 11.70 31.10
CA PRO A 74 11.59 13.00 31.11
C PRO A 74 13.03 12.94 30.55
N ALA A 75 13.65 11.75 30.49
CA ALA A 75 14.96 11.56 29.90
C ALA A 75 14.93 11.44 28.37
N TYR A 76 13.75 11.28 27.76
CA TYR A 76 13.61 11.18 26.32
C TYR A 76 13.82 12.57 25.67
N PRO A 77 14.66 12.71 24.62
CA PRO A 77 15.01 14.03 24.09
C PRO A 77 13.78 14.81 23.61
N THR A 78 13.52 15.96 24.24
CA THR A 78 12.35 16.84 24.03
C THR A 78 12.20 17.37 22.61
N ARG A 79 13.24 17.30 21.77
CA ARG A 79 13.16 17.60 20.33
C ARG A 79 12.17 16.69 19.57
N TYR A 80 11.67 15.64 20.23
CA TYR A 80 10.64 14.73 19.74
C TYR A 80 9.34 14.79 20.55
N ASN A 81 8.94 15.95 21.09
CA ASN A 81 7.59 16.20 21.62
C ASN A 81 6.52 16.11 20.51
N LYS A 82 6.48 14.98 19.81
CA LYS A 82 5.45 14.67 18.84
C LYS A 82 4.21 14.22 19.63
N PRO A 83 3.02 14.63 19.20
CA PRO A 83 1.79 14.10 19.77
C PRO A 83 1.77 12.57 19.64
N VAL A 84 1.43 11.87 20.72
CA VAL A 84 1.15 10.44 20.70
C VAL A 84 -0.27 10.28 20.17
N PHE A 85 -0.40 9.60 19.04
CA PHE A 85 -1.68 9.37 18.39
C PHE A 85 -2.29 8.06 18.90
N SER A 86 -3.60 8.03 19.16
CA SER A 86 -4.30 6.79 19.47
C SER A 86 -4.38 5.86 18.24
N PRO A 87 -4.59 4.55 18.41
CA PRO A 87 -4.69 3.61 17.28
C PRO A 87 -5.77 3.95 16.23
N ASP A 88 -6.81 4.67 16.60
CA ASP A 88 -7.90 5.10 15.71
C ASP A 88 -7.63 6.45 15.02
N HIS A 89 -6.53 7.11 15.36
CA HIS A 89 -6.16 8.38 14.74
C HIS A 89 -5.54 8.15 13.35
N PRO A 90 -5.91 8.91 12.30
CA PRO A 90 -5.40 8.71 10.93
C PRO A 90 -3.88 8.80 10.76
N ALA A 91 -3.19 9.48 11.68
CA ALA A 91 -1.73 9.60 11.69
C ALA A 91 -1.01 8.42 12.37
N PHE A 92 -1.74 7.57 13.10
CA PHE A 92 -1.14 6.43 13.78
C PHE A 92 -0.73 5.34 12.79
N LYS A 93 0.46 4.78 13.01
CA LYS A 93 0.99 3.65 12.23
C LYS A 93 1.62 2.66 13.21
N ALA A 94 1.14 1.41 13.22
CA ALA A 94 1.76 0.37 14.03
C ALA A 94 3.18 0.05 13.52
N ARG A 95 4.14 -0.11 14.44
CA ARG A 95 5.52 -0.48 14.12
C ARG A 95 5.61 -2.00 14.00
N MET A 96 5.80 -2.48 12.77
CA MET A 96 6.09 -3.88 12.46
C MET A 96 7.49 -3.97 11.84
N PRO A 97 8.41 -4.81 12.36
CA PRO A 97 9.80 -4.89 11.88
C PRO A 97 9.96 -5.05 10.37
N ASP A 98 9.10 -5.84 9.73
CA ASP A 98 9.16 -6.14 8.29
C ASP A 98 8.04 -5.48 7.47
N ALA A 99 7.39 -4.43 7.98
CA ALA A 99 6.31 -3.73 7.26
C ALA A 99 6.73 -3.28 5.86
N LEU A 100 7.96 -2.77 5.75
CA LEU A 100 8.53 -2.29 4.50
C LEU A 100 8.71 -3.43 3.49
N ALA A 101 9.29 -4.55 3.92
CA ALA A 101 9.54 -5.68 3.03
C ALA A 101 8.23 -6.38 2.63
N LYS A 102 7.26 -6.48 3.53
CA LYS A 102 6.01 -7.23 3.32
C LYS A 102 4.93 -6.43 2.61
N TYR A 103 4.79 -5.15 2.96
CA TYR A 103 3.67 -4.30 2.52
C TYR A 103 4.12 -3.03 1.81
N HIS A 104 5.43 -2.78 1.72
CA HIS A 104 5.98 -1.56 1.14
C HIS A 104 5.52 -0.29 1.89
N LEU A 105 5.32 -0.40 3.21
CA LEU A 105 4.94 0.71 4.08
C LEU A 105 5.94 0.84 5.22
N SER A 106 6.25 2.07 5.64
CA SER A 106 7.12 2.35 6.78
C SER A 106 6.51 1.97 8.15
N GLY A 107 5.23 1.59 8.17
CA GLY A 107 4.44 1.19 9.32
C GLY A 107 3.03 0.83 8.87
N LEU A 108 2.18 0.31 9.76
CA LEU A 108 0.84 -0.16 9.39
C LEU A 108 -0.22 0.85 9.82
N PRO A 109 -0.77 1.69 8.92
CA PRO A 109 -1.99 2.44 9.22
C PRO A 109 -3.15 1.51 9.61
N ASN A 110 -4.07 2.03 10.41
CA ASN A 110 -5.29 1.32 10.80
C ASN A 110 -6.15 0.98 9.56
N PRO A 111 -6.43 -0.31 9.30
CA PRO A 111 -7.17 -0.73 8.12
C PRO A 111 -8.64 -0.27 8.08
N ALA A 112 -9.18 0.16 9.23
CA ALA A 112 -10.50 0.77 9.31
C ALA A 112 -10.53 2.16 8.64
N ILE A 113 -9.41 2.89 8.63
CA ILE A 113 -9.35 4.26 8.13
C ILE A 113 -9.17 4.27 6.61
N ALA A 114 -10.17 4.75 5.86
CA ALA A 114 -10.07 4.85 4.40
C ALA A 114 -8.97 5.82 3.90
N LYS A 115 -8.67 6.88 4.67
CA LYS A 115 -7.69 7.90 4.28
C LYS A 115 -6.67 8.19 5.40
N PRO A 116 -5.70 7.30 5.65
CA PRO A 116 -4.66 7.53 6.64
C PRO A 116 -3.74 8.68 6.21
N TRP A 117 -3.21 9.40 7.18
CA TRP A 117 -2.34 10.55 6.92
C TRP A 117 -0.93 10.09 6.56
N MET A 118 -0.30 10.80 5.60
CA MET A 118 1.03 10.53 5.09
C MET A 118 1.17 9.08 4.58
N LEU A 119 0.15 8.61 3.88
CA LEU A 119 0.23 7.31 3.21
C LEU A 119 1.20 7.41 2.03
N SER A 120 2.29 6.67 2.13
CA SER A 120 3.29 6.56 1.08
C SER A 120 3.72 5.11 1.03
N PHE A 121 3.66 4.55 -0.18
CA PHE A 121 4.25 3.25 -0.44
C PHE A 121 5.67 3.48 -0.90
N ASP A 122 6.62 2.80 -0.27
CA ASP A 122 7.96 2.73 -0.80
C ASP A 122 7.91 2.00 -2.14
N SER A 123 8.66 2.50 -3.11
CA SER A 123 8.61 2.00 -4.47
C SER A 123 8.99 0.52 -4.53
N ASP A 124 8.17 -0.29 -5.22
CA ASP A 124 8.36 -1.74 -5.38
C ASP A 124 9.65 -2.10 -6.15
N TYR A 125 10.35 -1.10 -6.70
CA TYR A 125 11.60 -1.26 -7.47
C TYR A 125 12.83 -1.63 -6.61
N GLY A 126 12.64 -1.90 -5.32
CA GLY A 126 13.71 -2.18 -4.36
C GLY A 126 14.37 -0.91 -3.84
N ARG A 127 15.22 -1.06 -2.82
CA ARG A 127 16.02 0.08 -2.31
C ARG A 127 17.01 0.49 -3.40
N ILE A 128 16.90 1.73 -3.85
CA ILE A 128 17.93 2.36 -4.68
C ILE A 128 19.00 2.88 -3.73
N TYR A 129 20.20 2.30 -3.82
CA TYR A 129 21.36 2.80 -3.09
C TYR A 129 22.09 3.80 -3.99
N PHE A 130 22.29 5.02 -3.49
CA PHE A 130 23.10 6.03 -4.15
C PHE A 130 24.49 6.07 -3.52
N GLY A 131 25.53 6.19 -4.36
CA GLY A 131 26.84 6.61 -3.89
C GLY A 131 27.80 6.93 -5.03
N GLN A 132 28.93 7.55 -4.68
CA GLN A 132 29.90 8.11 -5.62
C GLN A 132 31.33 8.01 -5.09
N GLY A 133 32.29 7.77 -5.99
CA GLY A 133 33.72 7.80 -5.70
C GLY A 133 34.37 6.41 -5.67
N PRO A 134 35.72 6.34 -5.79
CA PRO A 134 36.47 5.08 -5.76
C PRO A 134 36.36 4.35 -4.41
N ASP A 135 35.96 5.07 -3.36
CA ASP A 135 35.77 4.56 -2.00
C ASP A 135 34.31 4.30 -1.62
N TRP A 136 33.35 4.51 -2.54
CA TRP A 136 31.96 4.12 -2.27
C TRP A 136 31.82 2.61 -2.31
N ARG A 137 32.01 2.01 -1.13
CA ARG A 137 31.71 0.61 -0.89
C ARG A 137 30.29 0.58 -0.36
N ALA A 138 29.36 0.01 -1.11
CA ALA A 138 28.01 -0.29 -0.62
C ALA A 138 28.05 -1.38 0.46
N GLY A 139 28.78 -1.18 1.56
CA GLY A 139 28.94 -2.13 2.66
C GLY A 139 30.34 -2.73 2.90
N GLY A 140 31.38 -2.36 2.15
CA GLY A 140 32.75 -2.86 2.36
C GLY A 140 32.99 -4.27 1.75
N GLU A 141 34.14 -4.42 1.07
CA GLU A 141 34.54 -5.61 0.29
C GLU A 141 33.57 -5.96 -0.86
N GLU A 142 34.02 -6.81 -1.80
CA GLU A 142 33.23 -7.21 -2.98
C GLU A 142 31.80 -7.57 -2.59
N VAL A 143 30.84 -6.70 -2.92
CA VAL A 143 29.43 -6.97 -2.63
C VAL A 143 28.99 -8.04 -3.61
N SER A 144 29.13 -9.30 -3.21
CA SER A 144 28.41 -10.40 -3.83
C SER A 144 26.93 -10.11 -3.69
N LEU A 145 26.31 -9.63 -4.75
CA LEU A 145 24.88 -9.40 -4.80
C LEU A 145 24.19 -10.75 -4.97
N CYS A 146 23.88 -11.41 -3.84
CA CYS A 146 22.93 -12.51 -3.81
C CYS A 146 21.52 -11.99 -4.11
N LEU A 147 21.22 -11.82 -5.40
CA LEU A 147 19.89 -11.46 -5.87
C LEU A 147 18.99 -12.69 -5.84
N SER A 148 17.80 -12.55 -5.25
CA SER A 148 16.77 -13.60 -5.36
C SER A 148 16.30 -13.75 -6.81
N GLU A 149 15.65 -14.86 -7.12
CA GLU A 149 14.99 -15.08 -8.41
C GLU A 149 14.15 -13.85 -8.82
N TRP A 150 14.18 -13.51 -10.11
CA TRP A 150 13.48 -12.35 -10.70
C TRP A 150 13.98 -10.95 -10.30
N LYS A 151 15.22 -10.82 -9.82
CA LYS A 151 15.86 -9.51 -9.56
C LYS A 151 17.10 -9.30 -10.44
N VAL A 152 17.36 -8.04 -10.78
CA VAL A 152 18.54 -7.60 -11.56
C VAL A 152 19.20 -6.43 -10.85
N ALA A 153 20.53 -6.41 -10.87
CA ALA A 153 21.31 -5.23 -10.55
C ALA A 153 21.81 -4.58 -11.85
N VAL A 154 21.67 -3.26 -11.94
CA VAL A 154 22.11 -2.46 -13.07
C VAL A 154 23.08 -1.41 -12.57
N VAL A 155 24.25 -1.32 -13.22
CA VAL A 155 25.28 -0.32 -12.91
C VAL A 155 25.23 0.78 -13.95
N PHE A 156 25.20 2.04 -13.49
CA PHE A 156 25.19 3.22 -14.36
C PHE A 156 26.52 3.97 -14.26
N ASP A 157 27.09 4.35 -15.40
CA ASP A 157 28.23 5.25 -15.47
C ASP A 157 27.74 6.70 -15.41
N LEU A 158 27.97 7.37 -14.27
CA LEU A 158 27.54 8.75 -14.05
C LEU A 158 28.29 9.77 -14.91
N LYS A 159 29.39 9.38 -15.59
CA LYS A 159 30.10 10.24 -16.55
C LYS A 159 29.41 10.31 -17.92
N ARG A 160 28.40 9.47 -18.16
CA ARG A 160 27.63 9.42 -19.40
C ARG A 160 26.18 9.87 -19.17
N PRO A 161 25.45 10.36 -20.19
CA PRO A 161 24.05 10.72 -20.04
C PRO A 161 23.19 9.56 -19.50
N LEU A 162 22.51 9.76 -18.37
CA LEU A 162 21.72 8.72 -17.71
C LEU A 162 20.53 8.26 -18.55
N SER A 163 19.86 9.17 -19.25
CA SER A 163 18.67 8.84 -20.06
C SER A 163 18.98 7.78 -21.12
N ALA A 164 20.13 7.86 -21.80
CA ALA A 164 20.52 6.87 -22.81
C ALA A 164 20.78 5.48 -22.18
N GLN A 165 21.42 5.46 -21.01
CA GLN A 165 21.67 4.22 -20.27
C GLN A 165 20.37 3.60 -19.76
N MET A 166 19.48 4.40 -19.18
CA MET A 166 18.16 3.95 -18.70
C MET A 166 17.31 3.39 -19.84
N ASN A 167 17.33 4.02 -21.02
CA ASN A 167 16.61 3.55 -22.19
C ASN A 167 17.13 2.19 -22.68
N LYS A 168 18.45 2.00 -22.72
CA LYS A 168 19.07 0.71 -23.11
C LYS A 168 18.73 -0.39 -22.11
N VAL A 169 18.89 -0.11 -20.82
CA VAL A 169 18.54 -1.04 -19.74
C VAL A 169 17.06 -1.43 -19.81
N LYS A 170 16.18 -0.45 -20.03
CA LYS A 170 14.74 -0.72 -20.20
C LYS A 170 14.47 -1.65 -21.38
N ALA A 171 15.12 -1.42 -22.53
CA ALA A 171 14.96 -2.28 -23.70
C ALA A 171 15.39 -3.72 -23.41
N ASP A 172 16.57 -3.91 -22.80
CA ASP A 172 17.13 -5.23 -22.49
C ASP A 172 16.29 -5.98 -21.44
N LEU A 173 15.79 -5.27 -20.42
CA LEU A 173 14.90 -5.85 -19.42
C LEU A 173 13.55 -6.26 -20.00
N LEU A 174 13.00 -5.49 -20.95
CA LEU A 174 11.76 -5.85 -21.64
C LEU A 174 11.95 -7.08 -22.55
N GLU A 175 13.07 -7.14 -23.27
CA GLU A 175 13.46 -8.30 -24.08
C GLU A 175 13.60 -9.54 -23.19
N TRP A 176 14.36 -9.44 -22.10
CA TRP A 176 14.55 -10.56 -21.17
C TRP A 176 13.25 -11.00 -20.50
N GLN A 177 12.41 -10.05 -20.08
CA GLN A 177 11.07 -10.35 -19.58
C GLN A 177 10.24 -11.12 -20.61
N SER A 178 10.30 -10.72 -21.89
CA SER A 178 9.54 -11.40 -22.94
C SER A 178 10.02 -12.85 -23.16
N HIS A 179 11.34 -13.09 -23.10
CA HIS A 179 11.91 -14.43 -23.25
C HIS A 179 11.62 -15.34 -22.06
N GLN A 180 11.74 -14.83 -20.84
CA GLN A 180 11.59 -15.65 -19.62
C GLN A 180 10.11 -15.91 -19.29
N VAL A 181 9.23 -14.92 -19.50
CA VAL A 181 7.83 -15.01 -19.09
C VAL A 181 6.92 -15.46 -20.24
N GLY A 182 7.37 -15.34 -21.50
CA GLY A 182 6.62 -15.76 -22.69
C GLY A 182 5.39 -14.91 -23.02
N ARG A 183 5.15 -13.82 -22.27
CA ARG A 183 4.05 -12.87 -22.49
C ARG A 183 4.43 -11.49 -21.96
N LYS A 184 3.88 -10.43 -22.57
CA LYS A 184 3.97 -9.08 -22.01
C LYS A 184 3.28 -9.04 -20.64
N LEU A 185 3.99 -8.58 -19.63
CA LEU A 185 3.46 -8.41 -18.27
C LEU A 185 2.67 -7.11 -18.08
N GLU A 186 2.52 -6.29 -19.13
CA GLU A 186 1.70 -5.08 -19.08
C GLU A 186 0.25 -5.43 -18.75
N ARG A 187 -0.10 -5.29 -17.47
CA ARG A 187 -1.47 -5.33 -17.01
C ARG A 187 -2.10 -3.98 -17.30
N ARG A 188 -3.00 -3.95 -18.27
CA ARG A 188 -3.89 -2.80 -18.42
C ARG A 188 -4.64 -2.60 -17.10
N LYS A 189 -4.52 -1.39 -16.52
CA LYS A 189 -5.31 -1.02 -15.34
C LYS A 189 -6.78 -0.97 -15.76
N CYS A 190 -7.56 -1.98 -15.38
CA CYS A 190 -9.01 -1.95 -15.51
C CYS A 190 -9.62 -1.23 -14.30
N ARG A 191 -9.31 0.08 -14.15
CA ARG A 191 -9.74 0.87 -12.97
C ARG A 191 -11.25 0.88 -12.79
N ASP A 192 -12.00 0.78 -13.87
CA ASP A 192 -13.47 0.76 -13.85
C ASP A 192 -14.03 -0.49 -13.15
N GLU A 193 -13.25 -1.58 -13.07
CA GLU A 193 -13.64 -2.79 -12.35
C GLU A 193 -13.18 -2.80 -10.89
N TRP A 194 -12.32 -1.87 -10.46
CA TRP A 194 -11.78 -1.88 -9.10
C TRP A 194 -12.85 -1.75 -8.00
N PRO A 195 -13.89 -0.89 -8.11
CA PRO A 195 -14.99 -0.88 -7.14
C PRO A 195 -15.67 -2.25 -7.02
N LEU A 196 -15.91 -2.92 -8.15
CA LEU A 196 -16.49 -4.27 -8.19
C LEU A 196 -15.57 -5.31 -7.52
N TYR A 197 -14.25 -5.22 -7.72
CA TYR A 197 -13.29 -6.08 -7.04
C TYR A 197 -13.32 -5.89 -5.52
N LEU A 198 -13.38 -4.64 -5.03
CA LEU A 198 -13.47 -4.37 -3.59
C LEU A 198 -14.76 -4.95 -2.99
N ARG A 199 -15.90 -4.82 -3.69
CA ARG A 199 -17.18 -5.43 -3.27
C ARG A 199 -17.06 -6.94 -3.14
N ILE A 200 -16.45 -7.61 -4.11
CA ILE A 200 -16.23 -9.06 -4.07
C ILE A 200 -15.31 -9.45 -2.91
N LEU A 201 -14.22 -8.72 -2.67
CA LEU A 201 -13.32 -8.97 -1.54
C LEU A 201 -14.04 -8.84 -0.19
N ASP A 202 -14.85 -7.80 -0.02
CA ASP A 202 -15.61 -7.58 1.21
C ASP A 202 -16.70 -8.65 1.41
N ALA A 203 -17.45 -9.00 0.36
CA ALA A 203 -18.47 -10.05 0.41
C ALA A 203 -17.88 -11.40 0.82
N VAL A 204 -16.76 -11.78 0.21
CA VAL A 204 -16.04 -13.02 0.55
C VAL A 204 -15.45 -12.94 1.96
N GLY A 205 -14.90 -11.79 2.35
CA GLY A 205 -14.39 -11.55 3.71
C GLY A 205 -15.47 -11.67 4.79
N LEU A 206 -16.73 -11.42 4.45
CA LEU A 206 -17.91 -11.63 5.29
C LEU A 206 -18.48 -13.05 5.21
N GLY A 207 -17.88 -13.93 4.41
CA GLY A 207 -18.29 -15.34 4.28
C GLY A 207 -19.45 -15.57 3.31
N ALA A 208 -19.84 -14.60 2.48
CA ALA A 208 -20.89 -14.79 1.49
C ALA A 208 -20.45 -15.81 0.41
N PRO A 209 -21.29 -16.80 0.06
CA PRO A 209 -20.95 -17.77 -0.97
C PRO A 209 -20.95 -17.13 -2.37
N TYR A 210 -20.06 -17.57 -3.26
CA TYR A 210 -19.94 -17.01 -4.62
C TYR A 210 -21.24 -17.01 -5.42
N ALA A 211 -22.09 -18.01 -5.21
CA ALA A 211 -23.41 -18.13 -5.81
C ALA A 211 -24.34 -16.96 -5.41
N GLU A 212 -24.32 -16.58 -4.12
CA GLU A 212 -25.11 -15.45 -3.62
C GLU A 212 -24.55 -14.12 -4.13
N ILE A 213 -23.22 -13.95 -4.08
CA ILE A 213 -22.55 -12.77 -4.61
C ILE A 213 -22.88 -12.59 -6.10
N GLY A 214 -22.83 -13.68 -6.88
CA GLY A 214 -23.12 -13.68 -8.31
C GLY A 214 -24.56 -13.26 -8.60
N ARG A 215 -25.53 -13.80 -7.85
CA ARG A 215 -26.94 -13.43 -7.97
C ARG A 215 -27.19 -11.95 -7.72
N ILE A 216 -26.49 -11.35 -6.76
CA ILE A 216 -26.68 -9.94 -6.38
C ILE A 216 -25.95 -9.00 -7.35
N LEU A 217 -24.70 -9.30 -7.70
CA LEU A 217 -23.87 -8.41 -8.51
C LEU A 217 -24.10 -8.56 -10.02
N PHE A 218 -24.61 -9.71 -10.47
CA PHE A 218 -24.83 -10.02 -11.89
C PHE A 218 -26.24 -10.60 -12.13
N PRO A 219 -27.32 -9.88 -11.81
CA PRO A 219 -28.69 -10.42 -11.84
C PRO A 219 -29.18 -10.83 -13.24
N ASN A 220 -28.52 -10.36 -14.30
CA ASN A 220 -28.87 -10.66 -15.69
C ASN A 220 -28.12 -11.87 -16.28
N GLN A 221 -27.28 -12.55 -15.48
CA GLN A 221 -26.56 -13.76 -15.90
C GLN A 221 -27.21 -14.99 -15.29
N ASP A 222 -27.06 -16.15 -15.93
CA ASP A 222 -27.47 -17.41 -15.32
C ASP A 222 -26.62 -17.71 -14.08
N HIS A 223 -27.15 -18.57 -13.21
CA HIS A 223 -26.58 -18.82 -11.89
C HIS A 223 -25.13 -19.32 -11.93
N GLU A 224 -24.83 -20.26 -12.83
CA GLU A 224 -23.49 -20.86 -12.93
C GLU A 224 -22.50 -19.88 -13.55
N THR A 225 -22.89 -19.14 -14.60
CA THR A 225 -22.04 -18.10 -15.19
C THR A 225 -21.73 -16.99 -14.20
N ALA A 226 -22.73 -16.51 -13.43
CA ALA A 226 -22.54 -15.47 -12.44
C ALA A 226 -21.58 -15.91 -11.31
N LYS A 227 -21.74 -17.16 -10.83
CA LYS A 227 -20.84 -17.76 -9.84
C LYS A 227 -19.41 -17.88 -10.37
N ALA A 228 -19.22 -18.46 -11.55
CA ALA A 228 -17.91 -18.62 -12.18
C ALA A 228 -17.21 -17.27 -12.40
N ARG A 229 -17.99 -16.24 -12.78
CA ARG A 229 -17.50 -14.86 -12.90
C ARG A 229 -17.01 -14.32 -11.57
N VAL A 230 -17.74 -14.51 -10.47
CA VAL A 230 -17.28 -14.08 -9.13
C VAL A 230 -15.98 -14.78 -8.75
N GLU A 231 -15.85 -16.08 -8.98
CA GLU A 231 -14.62 -16.84 -8.70
C GLU A 231 -13.41 -16.27 -9.45
N GLN A 232 -13.59 -15.94 -10.73
CA GLN A 232 -12.55 -15.33 -11.55
C GLN A 232 -12.16 -13.94 -11.04
N LEU A 233 -13.14 -13.07 -10.80
CA LEU A 233 -12.90 -11.70 -10.33
C LEU A 233 -12.28 -11.70 -8.93
N HIS A 234 -12.67 -12.62 -8.05
CA HIS A 234 -12.06 -12.76 -6.73
C HIS A 234 -10.57 -13.15 -6.82
N LYS A 235 -10.22 -14.10 -7.70
CA LYS A 235 -8.82 -14.46 -7.97
C LYS A 235 -8.02 -13.25 -8.47
N GLN A 236 -8.58 -12.46 -9.39
CA GLN A 236 -7.96 -11.25 -9.91
C GLN A 236 -7.79 -10.17 -8.82
N ALA A 237 -8.82 -9.91 -8.04
CA ALA A 237 -8.80 -8.94 -6.94
C ALA A 237 -7.75 -9.31 -5.88
N THR A 238 -7.63 -10.59 -5.53
CA THR A 238 -6.61 -11.11 -4.62
C THR A 238 -5.20 -10.94 -5.19
N GLN A 239 -5.06 -11.11 -6.51
CA GLN A 239 -3.77 -10.88 -7.16
C GLN A 239 -3.38 -9.40 -7.15
N ILE A 240 -4.33 -8.49 -7.38
CA ILE A 240 -4.11 -7.04 -7.32
C ILE A 240 -3.74 -6.60 -5.90
N SER A 241 -4.36 -7.16 -4.86
CA SER A 241 -4.03 -6.81 -3.47
C SER A 241 -2.62 -7.23 -3.03
N ARG A 242 -2.03 -8.20 -3.72
CA ARG A 242 -0.64 -8.64 -3.51
C ARG A 242 0.34 -7.92 -4.42
N HIS A 243 -0.04 -7.71 -5.68
CA HIS A 243 0.81 -7.16 -6.73
C HIS A 243 0.07 -6.02 -7.42
N PHE A 244 -0.04 -4.90 -6.71
CA PHE A 244 -0.77 -3.75 -7.20
C PHE A 244 -0.05 -3.18 -8.44
N PRO A 245 -0.76 -2.92 -9.55
CA PRO A 245 -0.12 -2.42 -10.77
C PRO A 245 0.34 -0.96 -10.57
N ILE A 246 1.64 -0.76 -10.42
CA ILE A 246 2.27 0.56 -10.48
C ILE A 246 2.50 0.89 -11.96
N SER A 247 2.06 2.07 -12.40
CA SER A 247 2.30 2.59 -13.76
C SER A 247 3.63 3.31 -13.85
#